data_AF-A0A817BCB3-F1
#
_entry.id   AF-A0A817BCB3-F1
#
_cell.length_a   1.000
_cell.length_b   1.000
_cell.length_c   1.000
_cell.angle_alpha   90.00
_cell.angle_beta   90.00
_cell.angle_gamma   90.00
#
_symmetry.space_group_name_H-M   'P 1'
#
loop_
_entity.id
_entity.type
_entity.pdbx_description
1 polymer ?
#
loop_
_entity_poly.entity_id
_entity_poly.type
_entity_poly.pdbx_seq_one_letter_code
_entity_poly.pdbx_strand_id
1 'polypeptide(L)'
;MTNNNTINQETIESLCDRLQSATRIEDRRDTVYALEVLSKKCKLEVGTKSIILLANILQGDRTDLDSIQLVLEALTNLIAYDVGSDEEQSDLPQGITVQFTELYIQNKKRVHVVLELIAKTNFNVRRAAIRFLTALLTNCTEELQDIILESGPAGFSKLLDLLEDKREVIRNDALLLFQVLIRSNWCIQGIFVLEYGFERLLRILVSKYGSDGNVTIEDCLSIILTLFESNQSNQSYFRRRSYIPRLFSFFERGLIGEKLWSIQKVTNIHLLLKIIQTLVSPTNSNENIIACQRTVKQCGILRRLCIMLMLTTVPDDILSETINTIADIVRGNIENQQFLGSIMDITAEVQQLVKLEIFWVYYID
;
A
#
# COMPACT_ATOMS: atom_id res chain seq x y z
N MET A 1 -24.74 -25.01 -20.25
CA MET A 1 -24.18 -23.74 -19.63
C MET A 1 -24.91 -22.51 -20.16
N THR A 2 -25.85 -22.67 -21.24
CA THR A 2 -26.61 -21.57 -21.90
C THR A 2 -27.98 -21.40 -21.25
N ASN A 3 -28.49 -22.38 -20.43
CA ASN A 3 -29.82 -22.25 -19.80
C ASN A 3 -29.73 -21.63 -18.41
N ASN A 4 -28.52 -21.88 -17.78
CA ASN A 4 -28.29 -21.26 -16.45
C ASN A 4 -27.88 -19.79 -16.58
N ASN A 5 -27.27 -19.42 -17.76
CA ASN A 5 -26.89 -18.01 -18.01
C ASN A 5 -28.10 -17.16 -18.39
N THR A 6 -29.03 -17.70 -19.04
CA THR A 6 -30.27 -16.99 -19.42
C THR A 6 -31.19 -16.81 -18.21
N ILE A 7 -31.19 -17.74 -17.31
CA ILE A 7 -32.02 -17.64 -16.08
C ILE A 7 -31.39 -16.61 -15.13
N ASN A 8 -30.13 -16.55 -15.16
CA ASN A 8 -29.47 -15.55 -14.29
C ASN A 8 -29.65 -14.13 -14.85
N GLN A 9 -29.70 -14.01 -16.13
CA GLN A 9 -29.92 -12.67 -16.72
C GLN A 9 -31.35 -12.18 -16.46
N GLU A 10 -32.35 -13.03 -16.61
CA GLU A 10 -33.75 -12.62 -16.33
C GLU A 10 -33.94 -12.28 -14.85
N THR A 11 -33.28 -13.09 -14.04
CA THR A 11 -33.39 -12.81 -12.59
C THR A 11 -32.76 -11.45 -12.26
N ILE A 12 -31.63 -11.19 -12.89
CA ILE A 12 -30.93 -9.91 -12.58
C ILE A 12 -31.77 -8.74 -13.10
N GLU A 13 -32.34 -8.95 -14.23
CA GLU A 13 -33.21 -7.87 -14.74
C GLU A 13 -34.42 -7.62 -13.83
N SER A 14 -35.02 -8.67 -13.40
CA SER A 14 -36.16 -8.50 -12.47
C SER A 14 -35.74 -7.81 -11.17
N LEU A 15 -34.54 -8.18 -10.71
CA LEU A 15 -34.08 -7.55 -9.45
C LEU A 15 -33.82 -6.06 -9.67
N CYS A 16 -33.28 -5.71 -10.82
CA CYS A 16 -33.00 -4.29 -11.09
C CYS A 16 -34.31 -3.50 -11.22
N ASP A 17 -35.33 -4.14 -11.86
CA ASP A 17 -36.64 -3.46 -11.93
C ASP A 17 -37.26 -3.26 -10.53
N ARG A 18 -37.05 -4.27 -9.74
CA ARG A 18 -37.58 -4.15 -8.36
C ARG A 18 -36.86 -3.05 -7.58
N LEU A 19 -35.54 -3.02 -7.78
CA LEU A 19 -34.76 -2.01 -7.05
C LEU A 19 -35.21 -0.59 -7.44
N GLN A 20 -35.62 -0.37 -8.66
CA GLN A 20 -36.04 0.97 -9.13
C GLN A 20 -37.44 1.31 -8.62
N SER A 21 -38.29 0.25 -8.45
CA SER A 21 -39.70 0.55 -8.12
C SER A 21 -39.96 0.39 -6.62
N ALA A 22 -38.91 -0.10 -5.88
CA ALA A 22 -39.18 -0.44 -4.46
C ALA A 22 -39.35 0.85 -3.64
N THR A 23 -40.41 0.91 -2.81
CA THR A 23 -40.65 2.12 -1.98
C THR A 23 -40.28 1.82 -0.52
N ARG A 24 -40.26 0.40 -0.23
CA ARG A 24 -39.92 0.06 1.16
C ARG A 24 -38.43 -0.27 1.29
N ILE A 25 -37.86 0.18 2.46
CA ILE A 25 -36.40 0.03 2.65
C ILE A 25 -36.06 -1.46 2.76
N GLU A 26 -36.98 -2.26 3.30
CA GLU A 26 -36.69 -3.70 3.49
C GLU A 26 -36.61 -4.43 2.14
N ASP A 27 -37.51 -4.01 1.28
CA ASP A 27 -37.50 -4.66 -0.06
C ASP A 27 -36.25 -4.25 -0.86
N ARG A 28 -35.92 -3.00 -0.68
CA ARG A 28 -34.69 -2.56 -1.38
C ARG A 28 -33.45 -3.28 -0.83
N ARG A 29 -33.45 -3.45 0.41
CA ARG A 29 -32.28 -4.10 1.03
C ARG A 29 -32.18 -5.55 0.57
N ASP A 30 -33.28 -6.26 0.54
CA ASP A 30 -33.24 -7.69 0.11
C ASP A 30 -32.79 -7.79 -1.35
N THR A 31 -33.25 -6.81 -2.09
CA THR A 31 -32.85 -6.86 -3.50
C THR A 31 -31.35 -6.56 -3.65
N VAL A 32 -30.90 -5.62 -2.91
CA VAL A 32 -29.45 -5.30 -3.00
C VAL A 32 -28.61 -6.50 -2.50
N TYR A 33 -29.15 -7.06 -1.48
CA TYR A 33 -28.40 -8.23 -0.97
C TYR A 33 -28.30 -9.31 -2.07
N ALA A 34 -29.43 -9.56 -2.72
CA ALA A 34 -29.39 -10.58 -3.79
C ALA A 34 -28.41 -10.19 -4.90
N LEU A 35 -28.37 -8.88 -5.20
CA LEU A 35 -27.43 -8.44 -6.26
C LEU A 35 -25.98 -8.56 -5.78
N GLU A 36 -25.80 -8.22 -4.55
CA GLU A 36 -24.44 -8.35 -4.03
C GLU A 36 -23.93 -9.79 -4.15
N VAL A 37 -24.70 -10.76 -3.83
CA VAL A 37 -24.27 -12.17 -3.90
C VAL A 37 -24.03 -12.57 -5.36
N LEU A 38 -24.90 -12.09 -6.24
CA LEU A 38 -24.76 -12.49 -7.66
C LEU A 38 -23.56 -11.78 -8.31
N SER A 39 -23.24 -10.64 -7.70
CA SER A 39 -22.10 -9.90 -8.29
C SER A 39 -20.80 -10.69 -8.18
N LYS A 40 -20.70 -11.63 -7.30
CA LYS A 40 -19.46 -12.44 -7.19
C LYS A 40 -19.38 -13.48 -8.30
N LYS A 41 -20.58 -13.89 -8.75
CA LYS A 41 -20.55 -14.99 -9.73
C LYS A 41 -20.83 -14.46 -11.15
N CYS A 42 -21.73 -13.45 -11.21
CA CYS A 42 -22.14 -12.95 -12.54
C CYS A 42 -21.80 -11.46 -12.65
N LYS A 43 -20.52 -11.15 -12.71
CA LYS A 43 -20.05 -9.75 -12.64
C LYS A 43 -20.48 -8.96 -13.88
N LEU A 44 -20.30 -9.63 -15.04
CA LEU A 44 -20.58 -8.88 -16.27
C LEU A 44 -22.07 -8.51 -16.35
N GLU A 45 -22.92 -9.45 -16.09
CA GLU A 45 -24.37 -9.17 -16.25
C GLU A 45 -24.86 -8.18 -15.19
N VAL A 46 -24.34 -8.40 -13.96
CA VAL A 46 -24.81 -7.50 -12.88
C VAL A 46 -24.23 -6.10 -13.11
N GLY A 47 -23.01 -6.04 -13.50
CA GLY A 47 -22.36 -4.73 -13.66
C GLY A 47 -23.03 -3.92 -14.77
N THR A 48 -23.43 -4.54 -15.86
CA THR A 48 -23.99 -3.78 -17.00
C THR A 48 -25.38 -3.23 -16.65
N LYS A 49 -26.03 -3.89 -15.74
CA LYS A 49 -27.44 -3.47 -15.55
C LYS A 49 -27.60 -2.68 -14.25
N SER A 50 -26.65 -2.89 -13.30
CA SER A 50 -27.10 -2.41 -11.96
C SER A 50 -26.11 -1.37 -11.42
N ILE A 51 -24.96 -1.13 -12.09
CA ILE A 51 -23.90 -0.31 -11.47
C ILE A 51 -24.43 1.11 -11.25
N ILE A 52 -25.18 1.64 -12.22
CA ILE A 52 -25.66 3.02 -12.06
C ILE A 52 -26.82 3.03 -11.05
N LEU A 53 -27.62 1.99 -11.05
CA LEU A 53 -28.72 1.93 -10.07
C LEU A 53 -28.17 1.88 -8.63
N LEU A 54 -27.14 1.05 -8.52
CA LEU A 54 -26.55 0.95 -7.17
C LEU A 54 -25.90 2.26 -6.76
N ALA A 55 -25.28 2.93 -7.74
CA ALA A 55 -24.65 4.23 -7.43
C ALA A 55 -25.71 5.25 -6.98
N ASN A 56 -26.86 5.21 -7.57
CA ASN A 56 -27.91 6.18 -7.21
C ASN A 56 -28.42 5.96 -5.78
N ILE A 57 -28.35 4.70 -5.37
CA ILE A 57 -28.80 4.43 -3.98
C ILE A 57 -27.84 5.12 -2.99
N LEU A 58 -26.57 5.15 -3.35
CA LEU A 58 -25.60 5.82 -2.44
C LEU A 58 -25.84 7.32 -2.40
N GLN A 59 -26.36 7.90 -3.51
CA GLN A 59 -26.59 9.37 -3.55
C GLN A 59 -27.94 9.72 -2.93
N GLY A 60 -28.78 8.74 -2.88
CA GLY A 60 -30.12 9.02 -2.36
C GLY A 60 -30.16 8.94 -0.84
N ASP A 61 -31.19 8.19 -0.21
CA ASP A 61 -31.42 8.14 1.25
C ASP A 61 -30.40 7.21 1.92
N ARG A 62 -29.51 7.92 2.77
CA ARG A 62 -28.38 7.20 3.41
C ARG A 62 -28.72 6.92 4.88
N THR A 63 -30.00 6.74 5.17
CA THR A 63 -30.37 6.50 6.59
C THR A 63 -30.14 5.04 6.95
N ASP A 64 -30.19 4.21 5.85
CA ASP A 64 -30.05 2.77 6.16
C ASP A 64 -28.60 2.31 5.89
N LEU A 65 -27.86 2.12 7.00
CA LEU A 65 -26.41 1.85 6.89
C LEU A 65 -26.17 0.42 6.38
N ASP A 66 -27.12 -0.46 6.63
CA ASP A 66 -26.94 -1.84 6.13
C ASP A 66 -27.06 -1.89 4.60
N SER A 67 -27.99 -1.14 4.10
CA SER A 67 -28.13 -1.10 2.62
C SER A 67 -26.89 -0.46 1.98
N ILE A 68 -26.41 0.54 2.65
CA ILE A 68 -25.22 1.23 2.08
C ILE A 68 -24.03 0.27 2.06
N GLN A 69 -23.93 -0.36 3.17
CA GLN A 69 -22.79 -1.31 3.21
C GLN A 69 -22.93 -2.35 2.09
N LEU A 70 -24.13 -2.88 1.86
CA LEU A 70 -24.32 -3.92 0.83
C LEU A 70 -24.06 -3.36 -0.57
N VAL A 71 -24.50 -2.17 -0.72
CA VAL A 71 -24.29 -1.57 -2.06
C VAL A 71 -22.78 -1.40 -2.30
N LEU A 72 -22.04 -0.88 -1.33
CA LEU A 72 -20.58 -0.71 -1.50
C LEU A 72 -19.90 -2.05 -1.77
N GLU A 73 -20.38 -3.06 -1.12
CA GLU A 73 -19.74 -4.38 -1.35
C GLU A 73 -20.07 -4.90 -2.75
N ALA A 74 -21.34 -4.69 -3.12
CA ALA A 74 -21.70 -5.16 -4.48
C ALA A 74 -20.88 -4.40 -5.54
N LEU A 75 -20.75 -3.12 -5.33
CA LEU A 75 -19.98 -2.34 -6.31
C LEU A 75 -18.50 -2.75 -6.29
N THR A 76 -17.99 -2.97 -5.14
CA THR A 76 -16.58 -3.41 -5.07
C THR A 76 -16.39 -4.74 -5.80
N ASN A 77 -17.36 -5.65 -5.61
CA ASN A 77 -17.25 -6.94 -6.33
C ASN A 77 -17.23 -6.74 -7.84
N LEU A 78 -17.89 -5.70 -8.31
CA LEU A 78 -18.01 -5.50 -9.77
C LEU A 78 -16.74 -4.88 -10.34
N ILE A 79 -15.99 -4.23 -9.45
CA ILE A 79 -14.90 -3.46 -10.09
C ILE A 79 -13.56 -4.01 -9.60
N ALA A 80 -13.61 -5.03 -8.71
CA ALA A 80 -12.33 -5.63 -8.28
C ALA A 80 -12.38 -7.15 -8.49
N TYR A 81 -11.14 -7.67 -8.61
CA TYR A 81 -11.10 -9.15 -8.70
C TYR A 81 -10.66 -9.74 -7.36
N ASP A 82 -11.39 -10.89 -6.99
CA ASP A 82 -10.90 -11.56 -5.76
C ASP A 82 -9.60 -12.33 -6.02
N VAL A 83 -8.57 -12.06 -5.16
CA VAL A 83 -7.24 -12.73 -5.23
C VAL A 83 -7.39 -14.21 -4.86
N GLY A 84 -7.81 -15.16 -5.88
CA GLY A 84 -7.89 -16.61 -5.58
C GLY A 84 -9.00 -17.30 -6.39
N SER A 85 -9.73 -16.55 -7.25
CA SER A 85 -10.87 -17.16 -7.98
C SER A 85 -10.54 -17.24 -9.47
N ASP A 86 -9.28 -17.73 -9.79
CA ASP A 86 -8.70 -17.77 -11.15
C ASP A 86 -9.54 -18.68 -12.06
N GLU A 87 -10.50 -19.45 -11.51
CA GLU A 87 -11.11 -20.44 -12.43
C GLU A 87 -12.41 -19.89 -13.03
N GLU A 88 -13.04 -18.78 -12.46
CA GLU A 88 -14.32 -18.26 -13.00
C GLU A 88 -14.12 -16.89 -13.63
N GLN A 89 -12.85 -16.35 -13.61
CA GLN A 89 -12.59 -14.97 -14.05
C GLN A 89 -11.90 -14.98 -15.42
N SER A 90 -11.56 -16.23 -16.02
CA SER A 90 -10.88 -16.34 -17.33
C SER A 90 -11.87 -16.11 -18.48
N ASP A 91 -13.23 -16.11 -18.15
CA ASP A 91 -14.24 -15.95 -19.24
C ASP A 91 -14.72 -14.50 -19.30
N LEU A 92 -14.14 -13.55 -18.48
CA LEU A 92 -14.62 -12.15 -18.50
C LEU A 92 -13.79 -11.35 -19.50
N PRO A 93 -14.58 -10.47 -20.21
CA PRO A 93 -13.81 -9.62 -21.13
C PRO A 93 -12.71 -8.85 -20.40
N GLN A 94 -11.57 -8.80 -21.12
CA GLN A 94 -10.43 -8.08 -20.52
C GLN A 94 -10.79 -6.61 -20.27
N GLY A 95 -10.59 -6.16 -19.07
CA GLY A 95 -10.70 -4.73 -18.74
C GLY A 95 -12.13 -4.35 -18.30
N ILE A 96 -13.01 -5.32 -18.11
CA ILE A 96 -14.40 -5.01 -17.75
C ILE A 96 -14.43 -4.20 -16.43
N THR A 97 -13.55 -4.52 -15.46
CA THR A 97 -13.59 -3.78 -14.17
C THR A 97 -13.22 -2.31 -14.40
N VAL A 98 -12.31 -2.09 -15.34
CA VAL A 98 -11.95 -0.68 -15.62
C VAL A 98 -13.13 0.03 -16.29
N GLN A 99 -13.83 -0.73 -17.20
CA GLN A 99 -15.01 -0.10 -17.84
C GLN A 99 -16.09 0.26 -16.82
N PHE A 100 -16.33 -0.67 -15.92
CA PHE A 100 -17.32 -0.35 -14.88
C PHE A 100 -16.85 0.82 -14.01
N THR A 101 -15.58 0.79 -13.74
CA THR A 101 -15.07 1.92 -12.93
C THR A 101 -15.26 3.24 -13.69
N GLU A 102 -15.04 3.26 -14.95
CA GLU A 102 -15.19 4.50 -15.73
C GLU A 102 -16.66 4.94 -15.77
N LEU A 103 -17.46 3.94 -15.88
CA LEU A 103 -18.90 4.30 -15.86
C LEU A 103 -19.31 4.93 -14.53
N TYR A 104 -18.75 4.39 -13.45
CA TYR A 104 -19.11 4.94 -12.13
C TYR A 104 -18.56 6.36 -11.96
N ILE A 105 -17.38 6.62 -12.50
CA ILE A 105 -16.74 7.92 -12.16
C ILE A 105 -17.17 8.97 -13.18
N GLN A 106 -17.98 8.55 -14.20
CA GLN A 106 -18.50 9.58 -15.12
C GLN A 106 -19.19 10.72 -14.37
N ASN A 107 -19.82 10.35 -13.30
CA ASN A 107 -20.34 11.39 -12.38
C ASN A 107 -19.41 11.55 -11.16
N LYS A 108 -18.66 12.68 -11.16
CA LYS A 108 -17.61 12.88 -10.13
C LYS A 108 -18.23 13.02 -8.73
N LYS A 109 -19.50 13.45 -8.68
CA LYS A 109 -20.18 13.58 -7.37
C LYS A 109 -20.26 12.23 -6.65
N ARG A 110 -20.23 11.20 -7.41
CA ARG A 110 -20.33 9.85 -6.78
C ARG A 110 -19.07 9.54 -5.98
N VAL A 111 -17.98 10.04 -6.45
CA VAL A 111 -16.73 9.79 -5.67
C VAL A 111 -16.77 10.60 -4.37
N HIS A 112 -17.32 11.78 -4.45
CA HIS A 112 -17.40 12.59 -3.23
C HIS A 112 -18.32 11.93 -2.19
N VAL A 113 -19.33 11.28 -2.68
CA VAL A 113 -20.21 10.57 -1.73
C VAL A 113 -19.42 9.48 -0.99
N VAL A 114 -18.58 8.82 -1.72
CA VAL A 114 -17.79 7.75 -1.07
C VAL A 114 -16.86 8.37 -0.02
N LEU A 115 -16.28 9.51 -0.36
CA LEU A 115 -15.40 10.15 0.63
C LEU A 115 -16.18 10.58 1.88
N GLU A 116 -17.40 11.00 1.67
CA GLU A 116 -18.24 11.38 2.83
C GLU A 116 -18.57 10.14 3.68
N LEU A 117 -18.80 9.05 2.98
CA LEU A 117 -19.15 7.82 3.73
C LEU A 117 -17.94 7.33 4.54
N ILE A 118 -16.77 7.63 3.99
CA ILE A 118 -15.56 7.21 4.74
C ILE A 118 -15.45 8.07 6.01
N ALA A 119 -15.91 9.22 5.88
CA ALA A 119 -15.80 10.12 7.05
C ALA A 119 -16.81 9.74 8.14
N LYS A 120 -17.74 8.87 7.84
CA LYS A 120 -18.72 8.46 8.87
C LYS A 120 -18.08 7.48 9.87
N THR A 121 -18.82 7.33 11.16
CA THR A 121 -18.15 6.56 12.26
C THR A 121 -18.62 5.11 12.25
N ASN A 122 -19.57 4.78 11.33
CA ASN A 122 -19.98 3.37 11.36
C ASN A 122 -18.89 2.46 10.75
N PHE A 123 -18.57 1.47 11.53
CA PHE A 123 -17.42 0.61 11.17
C PHE A 123 -17.64 -0.07 9.82
N ASN A 124 -18.79 -0.70 9.57
CA ASN A 124 -19.00 -1.52 8.36
C ASN A 124 -19.10 -0.66 7.09
N VAL A 125 -19.68 0.44 7.23
CA VAL A 125 -19.81 1.32 6.03
C VAL A 125 -18.45 1.94 5.71
N ARG A 126 -17.85 2.32 6.75
CA ARG A 126 -16.51 2.94 6.52
C ARG A 126 -15.55 1.94 5.88
N ARG A 127 -15.49 0.85 6.44
CA ARG A 127 -14.54 -0.14 5.87
C ARG A 127 -14.92 -0.46 4.43
N ALA A 128 -16.23 -0.73 4.17
CA ALA A 128 -16.66 -1.05 2.79
C ALA A 128 -16.35 0.12 1.83
N ALA A 129 -16.46 1.29 2.34
CA ALA A 129 -16.19 2.48 1.48
C ALA A 129 -14.69 2.57 1.18
N ILE A 130 -13.83 2.30 2.19
CA ILE A 130 -12.37 2.36 1.96
C ILE A 130 -11.98 1.32 0.91
N ARG A 131 -12.53 0.17 1.01
CA ARG A 131 -12.16 -0.88 0.05
C ARG A 131 -12.66 -0.55 -1.36
N PHE A 132 -13.86 -0.05 -1.32
CA PHE A 132 -14.39 0.34 -2.64
C PHE A 132 -13.54 1.46 -3.27
N LEU A 133 -13.22 2.49 -2.49
CA LEU A 133 -12.36 3.55 -3.04
C LEU A 133 -11.01 3.00 -3.48
N THR A 134 -10.46 2.12 -2.71
CA THR A 134 -9.16 1.53 -3.11
C THR A 134 -9.29 0.81 -4.45
N ALA A 135 -10.42 0.09 -4.61
CA ALA A 135 -10.63 -0.61 -5.90
C ALA A 135 -10.79 0.39 -7.05
N LEU A 136 -11.45 1.47 -6.79
CA LEU A 136 -11.59 2.48 -7.86
C LEU A 136 -10.22 3.04 -8.27
N LEU A 137 -9.42 3.28 -7.26
CA LEU A 137 -8.08 3.88 -7.54
C LEU A 137 -7.19 2.88 -8.28
N THR A 138 -7.39 1.62 -8.01
CA THR A 138 -6.52 0.63 -8.69
C THR A 138 -6.85 0.58 -10.19
N ASN A 139 -8.10 0.86 -10.55
CA ASN A 139 -8.46 0.77 -11.98
C ASN A 139 -8.21 2.10 -12.70
N CYS A 140 -8.51 3.28 -12.03
CA CYS A 140 -8.32 4.60 -12.66
C CYS A 140 -7.66 5.56 -11.67
N THR A 141 -6.30 5.49 -11.58
CA THR A 141 -5.55 6.17 -10.49
C THR A 141 -5.47 7.68 -10.78
N GLU A 142 -5.09 8.07 -11.95
CA GLU A 142 -4.80 9.51 -12.21
C GLU A 142 -6.08 10.34 -12.11
N GLU A 143 -7.18 9.86 -12.76
CA GLU A 143 -8.43 10.64 -12.72
C GLU A 143 -9.01 10.74 -11.30
N LEU A 144 -8.91 9.63 -10.56
CA LEU A 144 -9.48 9.65 -9.19
C LEU A 144 -8.61 10.49 -8.25
N GLN A 145 -7.31 10.47 -8.49
CA GLN A 145 -6.46 11.36 -7.66
C GLN A 145 -6.82 12.82 -7.88
N ASP A 146 -7.13 13.17 -9.14
CA ASP A 146 -7.52 14.58 -9.42
C ASP A 146 -8.84 14.92 -8.73
N ILE A 147 -9.74 13.98 -8.80
CA ILE A 147 -11.05 14.25 -8.16
C ILE A 147 -10.87 14.44 -6.65
N ILE A 148 -10.00 13.62 -6.06
CA ILE A 148 -9.80 13.72 -4.59
C ILE A 148 -9.10 15.05 -4.27
N LEU A 149 -8.27 15.47 -5.13
CA LEU A 149 -7.57 16.75 -4.85
C LEU A 149 -8.55 17.93 -4.99
N GLU A 150 -9.52 17.79 -5.88
CA GLU A 150 -10.51 18.87 -6.06
C GLU A 150 -11.42 19.01 -4.83
N SER A 151 -11.56 17.93 -4.10
CA SER A 151 -12.45 17.96 -2.91
C SER A 151 -11.82 18.80 -1.80
N GLY A 152 -10.63 19.40 -2.02
CA GLY A 152 -9.97 20.32 -1.09
C GLY A 152 -9.11 19.57 -0.06
N PRO A 153 -8.29 20.30 0.75
CA PRO A 153 -7.36 19.77 1.77
C PRO A 153 -8.11 19.10 2.93
N ALA A 154 -9.38 19.45 3.12
CA ALA A 154 -10.12 18.85 4.25
C ALA A 154 -10.49 17.39 3.95
N GLY A 155 -10.70 17.07 2.63
CA GLY A 155 -11.03 15.68 2.24
C GLY A 155 -9.83 14.73 2.41
N PHE A 156 -8.67 15.21 1.98
CA PHE A 156 -7.46 14.35 2.12
C PHE A 156 -7.09 14.16 3.59
N SER A 157 -7.24 15.25 4.41
CA SER A 157 -6.90 15.12 5.86
C SER A 157 -7.79 14.07 6.54
N LYS A 158 -9.01 14.03 6.08
CA LYS A 158 -9.89 13.01 6.70
C LYS A 158 -9.44 11.59 6.34
N LEU A 159 -8.96 11.44 5.13
CA LEU A 159 -8.43 10.11 4.77
C LEU A 159 -7.18 9.76 5.59
N LEU A 160 -6.43 10.84 5.79
CA LEU A 160 -5.19 10.55 6.55
C LEU A 160 -5.52 10.21 8.01
N ASP A 161 -6.63 10.74 8.55
CA ASP A 161 -7.02 10.43 9.95
C ASP A 161 -7.33 8.94 10.11
N LEU A 162 -7.57 8.29 8.96
CA LEU A 162 -7.87 6.83 9.07
C LEU A 162 -6.65 6.06 9.60
N LEU A 163 -5.45 6.61 9.40
CA LEU A 163 -4.25 5.91 9.89
C LEU A 163 -4.17 5.97 11.43
N GLU A 164 -5.00 6.81 11.99
CA GLU A 164 -5.00 6.89 13.46
C GLU A 164 -6.25 6.24 14.05
N ASP A 165 -6.98 5.59 13.22
CA ASP A 165 -8.19 4.92 13.74
C ASP A 165 -7.82 3.82 14.75
N LYS A 166 -8.67 3.69 15.83
CA LYS A 166 -8.36 2.75 16.93
C LYS A 166 -8.53 1.30 16.48
N ARG A 167 -9.34 1.21 15.53
CA ARG A 167 -9.58 -0.17 15.06
C ARG A 167 -8.52 -0.55 14.02
N GLU A 168 -7.81 -1.64 14.21
CA GLU A 168 -6.64 -2.04 13.38
C GLU A 168 -7.09 -2.41 11.96
N VAL A 169 -8.27 -2.97 11.90
CA VAL A 169 -8.75 -3.41 10.58
C VAL A 169 -8.93 -2.20 9.66
N ILE A 170 -9.42 -1.08 10.17
CA ILE A 170 -9.62 0.13 9.34
C ILE A 170 -8.25 0.74 9.00
N ARG A 171 -7.42 0.77 10.00
CA ARG A 171 -6.08 1.33 9.73
C ARG A 171 -5.35 0.52 8.65
N ASN A 172 -5.44 -0.77 8.71
CA ASN A 172 -4.74 -1.62 7.72
C ASN A 172 -5.33 -1.41 6.33
N ASP A 173 -6.64 -1.32 6.24
CA ASP A 173 -7.24 -1.04 4.93
C ASP A 173 -6.85 0.36 4.42
N ALA A 174 -6.73 1.26 5.34
CA ALA A 174 -6.29 2.61 4.93
C ALA A 174 -4.87 2.59 4.36
N LEU A 175 -4.02 1.73 4.97
CA LEU A 175 -2.64 1.65 4.43
C LEU A 175 -2.66 1.16 2.98
N LEU A 176 -3.55 0.25 2.70
CA LEU A 176 -3.63 -0.24 1.31
C LEU A 176 -4.17 0.85 0.38
N LEU A 177 -5.12 1.56 0.92
CA LEU A 177 -5.64 2.69 0.12
C LEU A 177 -4.53 3.69 -0.22
N PHE A 178 -3.64 3.99 0.77
CA PHE A 178 -2.62 5.01 0.52
C PHE A 178 -1.50 4.44 -0.37
N GLN A 179 -1.38 3.17 -0.46
CA GLN A 179 -0.37 2.62 -1.40
C GLN A 179 -0.73 2.94 -2.85
N VAL A 180 -1.99 3.00 -3.03
CA VAL A 180 -2.39 3.27 -4.44
C VAL A 180 -2.57 4.79 -4.63
N LEU A 181 -3.02 5.44 -3.63
CA LEU A 181 -3.38 6.87 -3.77
C LEU A 181 -2.13 7.73 -4.01
N ILE A 182 -1.04 7.38 -3.43
CA ILE A 182 0.14 8.28 -3.49
C ILE A 182 1.01 7.89 -4.69
N ARG A 183 0.59 6.93 -5.40
CA ARG A 183 1.46 6.42 -6.48
C ARG A 183 1.53 7.44 -7.61
N SER A 184 2.80 7.78 -8.05
CA SER A 184 3.16 8.59 -9.23
C SER A 184 2.44 9.95 -9.21
N ASN A 185 2.06 10.47 -7.96
CA ASN A 185 1.46 11.81 -7.91
C ASN A 185 2.19 12.67 -6.87
N TRP A 186 2.98 13.65 -7.37
CA TRP A 186 3.87 14.44 -6.48
C TRP A 186 3.05 15.35 -5.56
N CYS A 187 1.93 15.87 -6.05
CA CYS A 187 1.13 16.79 -5.21
C CYS A 187 0.55 16.05 -4.00
N ILE A 188 -0.02 14.87 -4.24
CA ILE A 188 -0.62 14.12 -3.10
C ILE A 188 0.50 13.68 -2.14
N GLN A 189 1.61 13.26 -2.73
CA GLN A 189 2.72 12.87 -1.83
C GLN A 189 3.15 14.05 -0.95
N GLY A 190 3.21 15.22 -1.62
CA GLY A 190 3.57 16.42 -0.84
C GLY A 190 2.56 16.68 0.30
N ILE A 191 1.23 16.64 -0.03
CA ILE A 191 0.19 16.88 0.99
C ILE A 191 0.30 15.82 2.11
N PHE A 192 0.54 14.59 1.67
CA PHE A 192 0.67 13.51 2.67
C PHE A 192 1.78 13.82 3.67
N VAL A 193 2.92 14.26 3.13
CA VAL A 193 4.08 14.54 4.02
C VAL A 193 3.78 15.78 4.86
N LEU A 194 3.19 16.77 4.28
CA LEU A 194 2.88 18.01 5.01
C LEU A 194 1.92 17.76 6.17
N GLU A 195 1.07 16.75 5.97
CA GLU A 195 0.07 16.52 7.05
C GLU A 195 0.57 15.40 7.98
N TYR A 196 1.83 15.30 8.19
CA TYR A 196 2.51 14.43 9.16
C TYR A 196 2.27 12.96 8.87
N GLY A 197 2.20 12.55 7.58
CA GLY A 197 1.99 11.15 7.15
C GLY A 197 3.15 10.24 7.61
N PHE A 198 4.46 10.74 7.53
CA PHE A 198 5.59 9.89 7.95
C PHE A 198 5.49 9.54 9.43
N GLU A 199 5.16 10.58 10.22
CA GLU A 199 5.05 10.34 11.69
C GLU A 199 4.01 9.26 12.00
N ARG A 200 2.93 9.33 11.34
CA ARG A 200 1.85 8.34 11.62
C ARG A 200 2.29 6.94 11.17
N LEU A 201 3.03 6.86 10.02
CA LEU A 201 3.50 5.51 9.58
C LEU A 201 4.53 4.95 10.57
N LEU A 202 5.42 5.82 11.01
CA LEU A 202 6.45 5.33 11.93
C LEU A 202 5.83 4.91 13.26
N ARG A 203 4.82 5.63 13.69
CA ARG A 203 4.14 5.22 14.95
C ARG A 203 3.53 3.81 14.80
N ILE A 204 2.92 3.59 13.59
CA ILE A 204 2.35 2.24 13.39
C ILE A 204 3.48 1.20 13.42
N LEU A 205 4.62 1.56 12.89
CA LEU A 205 5.75 0.59 12.87
C LEU A 205 6.25 0.32 14.28
N VAL A 206 6.25 1.39 15.09
CA VAL A 206 6.78 1.22 16.45
C VAL A 206 5.80 0.37 17.26
N SER A 207 4.52 0.60 17.06
CA SER A 207 3.54 -0.19 17.83
C SER A 207 3.63 -1.68 17.48
N LYS A 208 4.15 -1.98 16.36
CA LYS A 208 4.19 -3.42 15.97
C LYS A 208 5.58 -4.00 16.20
N TYR A 209 6.24 -3.30 17.08
CA TYR A 209 7.64 -3.68 17.37
C TYR A 209 7.67 -5.10 17.96
N GLY A 210 8.57 -6.12 17.33
CA GLY A 210 8.71 -7.48 17.92
C GLY A 210 7.94 -8.53 17.12
N SER A 211 7.15 -8.08 16.06
CA SER A 211 6.39 -9.01 15.20
C SER A 211 6.97 -8.96 13.78
N ASP A 212 8.24 -9.21 13.62
CA ASP A 212 8.99 -9.10 12.34
C ASP A 212 8.26 -9.83 11.21
N GLY A 213 7.08 -10.42 11.46
CA GLY A 213 6.33 -11.12 10.39
C GLY A 213 4.97 -10.47 10.14
N ASN A 214 4.84 -9.16 10.44
CA ASN A 214 3.49 -8.58 10.30
C ASN A 214 3.35 -7.91 8.91
N VAL A 215 2.31 -8.18 8.23
CA VAL A 215 2.07 -7.66 6.85
C VAL A 215 1.90 -6.14 6.90
N THR A 216 1.50 -5.67 8.05
CA THR A 216 1.32 -4.22 8.18
C THR A 216 2.66 -3.46 8.04
N ILE A 217 3.70 -4.14 8.50
CA ILE A 217 5.03 -3.50 8.34
C ILE A 217 5.36 -3.36 6.85
N GLU A 218 5.04 -4.42 6.19
CA GLU A 218 5.28 -4.34 4.74
C GLU A 218 4.50 -3.18 4.10
N ASP A 219 3.26 -3.03 4.46
CA ASP A 219 2.44 -1.96 3.86
C ASP A 219 2.99 -0.57 4.20
N CYS A 220 3.48 -0.39 5.42
CA CYS A 220 4.03 0.93 5.78
C CYS A 220 5.33 1.19 5.00
N LEU A 221 6.17 0.15 4.95
CA LEU A 221 7.47 0.37 4.27
C LEU A 221 7.23 0.63 2.78
N SER A 222 6.21 -0.04 2.28
CA SER A 222 5.93 0.19 0.84
C SER A 222 5.50 1.64 0.59
N ILE A 223 4.69 2.18 1.51
CA ILE A 223 4.26 3.57 1.33
C ILE A 223 5.48 4.50 1.45
N ILE A 224 6.31 4.20 2.45
CA ILE A 224 7.49 5.07 2.60
C ILE A 224 8.36 4.98 1.34
N LEU A 225 8.52 3.80 0.86
CA LEU A 225 9.38 3.66 -0.33
C LEU A 225 8.76 4.43 -1.51
N THR A 226 7.47 4.33 -1.68
CA THR A 226 6.81 5.08 -2.77
C THR A 226 7.01 6.58 -2.60
N LEU A 227 7.06 7.05 -1.35
CA LEU A 227 7.20 8.50 -1.12
C LEU A 227 8.64 8.94 -1.40
N PHE A 228 9.54 7.98 -1.35
CA PHE A 228 10.97 8.35 -1.57
C PHE A 228 11.31 8.24 -3.06
N GLU A 229 10.65 7.32 -3.74
CA GLU A 229 11.08 7.06 -5.13
C GLU A 229 10.86 8.30 -6.00
N SER A 230 11.98 8.83 -6.56
CA SER A 230 12.03 9.98 -7.50
C SER A 230 11.47 11.25 -6.86
N ASN A 231 11.57 11.28 -5.38
CA ASN A 231 11.10 12.50 -4.70
C ASN A 231 12.16 12.95 -3.68
N GLN A 232 13.05 13.83 -4.16
CA GLN A 232 14.19 14.24 -3.30
C GLN A 232 13.71 15.16 -2.18
N SER A 233 12.67 15.87 -2.46
CA SER A 233 12.12 16.75 -1.41
C SER A 233 11.62 15.95 -0.20
N ASN A 234 10.93 14.88 -0.51
CA ASN A 234 10.44 14.05 0.62
C ASN A 234 11.60 13.39 1.39
N GLN A 235 12.61 13.02 0.60
CA GLN A 235 13.77 12.42 1.29
C GLN A 235 14.44 13.43 2.23
N SER A 236 14.60 14.63 1.69
CA SER A 236 15.25 15.66 2.52
C SER A 236 14.38 15.99 3.74
N TYR A 237 13.02 16.07 3.51
CA TYR A 237 12.11 16.32 4.65
C TYR A 237 12.23 15.22 5.70
N PHE A 238 12.20 13.99 5.27
CA PHE A 238 12.34 12.85 6.20
C PHE A 238 13.64 12.94 7.00
N ARG A 239 14.59 13.38 6.39
CA ARG A 239 15.89 13.49 7.09
C ARG A 239 15.89 14.66 8.08
N ARG A 240 15.52 15.81 7.67
CA ARG A 240 15.57 17.00 8.52
C ARG A 240 14.74 16.81 9.79
N ARG A 241 13.76 15.93 9.66
CA ARG A 241 12.92 15.74 10.87
C ARG A 241 13.47 14.60 11.73
N SER A 242 14.64 14.06 11.33
CA SER A 242 15.36 13.02 12.08
C SER A 242 14.51 11.74 12.21
N TYR A 243 13.78 11.38 11.12
CA TYR A 243 12.94 10.15 11.14
C TYR A 243 13.78 8.92 10.79
N ILE A 244 15.00 9.10 10.27
CA ILE A 244 15.82 7.95 9.84
C ILE A 244 16.22 7.12 11.06
N PRO A 245 16.66 7.71 12.10
CA PRO A 245 17.02 6.88 13.26
C PRO A 245 15.80 6.13 13.82
N ARG A 246 14.66 6.79 13.82
CA ARG A 246 13.44 6.11 14.31
C ARG A 246 13.09 4.91 13.43
N LEU A 247 13.23 5.07 12.15
CA LEU A 247 12.95 3.94 11.24
C LEU A 247 13.92 2.79 11.49
N PHE A 248 15.14 3.18 11.76
CA PHE A 248 16.17 2.11 11.86
C PHE A 248 16.16 1.48 13.25
N SER A 249 15.74 2.24 14.31
CA SER A 249 15.64 1.63 15.65
C SER A 249 14.73 0.39 15.62
N PHE A 250 13.89 0.34 14.67
CA PHE A 250 12.98 -0.83 14.55
C PHE A 250 13.74 -2.07 14.04
N PHE A 251 14.70 -1.89 13.30
CA PHE A 251 15.29 -3.05 12.59
C PHE A 251 16.63 -3.45 13.23
N GLU A 252 16.95 -2.62 14.25
CA GLU A 252 18.22 -2.93 14.95
C GLU A 252 18.14 -4.29 15.67
N ARG A 253 16.98 -4.77 16.11
CA ARG A 253 16.91 -6.05 16.85
C ARG A 253 16.42 -7.18 15.94
N GLY A 254 15.63 -6.77 14.73
CA GLY A 254 15.09 -7.76 13.76
C GLY A 254 16.17 -8.28 12.81
N LEU A 255 17.35 -7.60 12.76
CA LEU A 255 18.42 -7.91 11.81
C LEU A 255 19.46 -8.84 12.47
N ILE A 256 19.15 -9.17 13.81
CA ILE A 256 20.18 -10.08 14.38
C ILE A 256 19.52 -10.90 15.49
N GLY A 257 18.67 -11.93 15.10
CA GLY A 257 18.41 -12.72 16.34
C GLY A 257 17.42 -13.84 16.06
N GLU A 258 17.20 -14.28 14.73
CA GLU A 258 16.31 -15.46 14.76
C GLU A 258 16.79 -16.49 13.72
N LYS A 259 17.01 -17.74 14.14
CA LYS A 259 17.48 -18.87 13.32
C LYS A 259 16.47 -19.20 12.21
N LEU A 260 15.13 -18.53 12.32
CA LEU A 260 14.17 -18.94 11.26
C LEU A 260 13.58 -17.70 10.59
N TRP A 261 13.72 -17.61 9.20
CA TRP A 261 13.26 -16.47 8.37
C TRP A 261 11.90 -16.80 7.76
N SER A 262 10.89 -16.10 8.22
CA SER A 262 9.58 -16.26 7.54
C SER A 262 9.56 -15.47 6.21
N ILE A 263 8.64 -15.90 5.27
CA ILE A 263 8.51 -15.20 3.97
C ILE A 263 8.20 -13.71 4.21
N GLN A 264 7.39 -13.41 5.18
CA GLN A 264 7.04 -12.00 5.43
C GLN A 264 8.24 -11.21 5.98
N LYS A 265 8.96 -11.79 6.84
CA LYS A 265 10.16 -11.07 7.34
C LYS A 265 11.13 -10.77 6.20
N VAL A 266 11.32 -11.75 5.36
CA VAL A 266 12.24 -11.52 4.22
C VAL A 266 11.72 -10.34 3.39
N THR A 267 10.44 -10.32 3.16
CA THR A 267 9.87 -9.21 2.39
C THR A 267 10.09 -7.87 3.10
N ASN A 268 9.89 -7.83 4.38
CA ASN A 268 10.06 -6.56 5.11
C ASN A 268 11.52 -6.08 5.07
N ILE A 269 12.42 -7.07 5.20
CA ILE A 269 13.84 -6.67 5.20
C ILE A 269 14.24 -6.22 3.78
N HIS A 270 13.70 -6.90 2.81
CA HIS A 270 13.99 -6.43 1.45
C HIS A 270 13.54 -4.98 1.26
N LEU A 271 12.39 -4.64 1.68
CA LEU A 271 11.88 -3.27 1.51
C LEU A 271 12.72 -2.27 2.28
N LEU A 272 13.13 -2.75 3.41
CA LEU A 272 13.97 -1.81 4.20
C LEU A 272 15.29 -1.53 3.47
N LEU A 273 15.91 -2.60 2.99
CA LEU A 273 17.19 -2.41 2.27
C LEU A 273 16.98 -1.51 1.04
N LYS A 274 15.88 -1.68 0.43
CA LYS A 274 15.60 -0.81 -0.74
C LYS A 274 15.43 0.64 -0.32
N ILE A 275 14.76 0.84 0.80
CA ILE A 275 14.59 2.24 1.28
C ILE A 275 15.97 2.86 1.53
N ILE A 276 16.87 2.04 2.15
CA ILE A 276 18.21 2.60 2.42
C ILE A 276 18.92 2.91 1.09
N GLN A 277 18.74 2.01 0.17
CA GLN A 277 19.41 2.23 -1.13
C GLN A 277 18.85 3.48 -1.82
N THR A 278 17.57 3.69 -1.64
CA THR A 278 16.98 4.88 -2.28
C THR A 278 17.48 6.16 -1.61
N LEU A 279 17.75 6.11 -0.35
CA LEU A 279 18.21 7.33 0.36
C LEU A 279 19.65 7.65 -0.02
N VAL A 280 20.43 6.60 -0.44
CA VAL A 280 21.86 6.88 -0.72
C VAL A 280 22.10 6.69 -2.22
N SER A 281 21.08 6.82 -2.97
CA SER A 281 21.23 6.61 -4.42
C SER A 281 22.05 7.76 -5.05
N PRO A 282 22.83 7.42 -6.08
CA PRO A 282 23.70 8.42 -6.73
C PRO A 282 22.87 9.48 -7.49
N THR A 283 21.62 9.17 -7.66
CA THR A 283 20.75 10.16 -8.35
C THR A 283 20.42 11.34 -7.43
N ASN A 284 20.72 11.15 -6.16
CA ASN A 284 20.39 12.22 -5.21
C ASN A 284 21.52 13.26 -5.14
N SER A 285 21.17 14.44 -4.51
CA SER A 285 22.25 15.44 -4.33
C SER A 285 23.35 14.92 -3.40
N ASN A 286 24.54 15.33 -3.75
CA ASN A 286 25.70 14.82 -2.98
C ASN A 286 25.57 15.14 -1.48
N GLU A 287 25.04 16.30 -1.19
CA GLU A 287 24.87 16.67 0.23
C GLU A 287 23.92 15.70 0.95
N ASN A 288 22.83 15.32 0.28
CA ASN A 288 21.86 14.39 0.90
C ASN A 288 22.45 12.99 1.06
N ILE A 289 23.29 12.65 0.13
CA ILE A 289 23.86 11.29 0.17
C ILE A 289 24.83 11.19 1.36
N ILE A 290 25.71 12.16 1.47
CA ILE A 290 26.74 12.10 2.53
C ILE A 290 26.06 12.16 3.90
N ALA A 291 25.08 13.00 3.98
CA ALA A 291 24.38 13.12 5.28
C ALA A 291 23.68 11.81 5.64
N CYS A 292 23.00 11.23 4.66
CA CYS A 292 22.29 9.96 4.96
C CYS A 292 23.29 8.85 5.30
N GLN A 293 24.39 8.81 4.53
CA GLN A 293 25.44 7.80 4.84
C GLN A 293 25.97 7.97 6.27
N ARG A 294 26.08 9.17 6.68
CA ARG A 294 26.59 9.39 8.06
C ARG A 294 25.54 8.96 9.08
N THR A 295 24.31 9.33 8.86
CA THR A 295 23.25 8.96 9.82
C THR A 295 23.10 7.44 9.92
N VAL A 296 23.24 6.81 8.74
CA VAL A 296 23.09 5.34 8.76
C VAL A 296 24.22 4.73 9.60
N LYS A 297 25.38 5.26 9.44
CA LYS A 297 26.49 4.75 10.28
C LYS A 297 26.24 5.05 11.76
N GLN A 298 25.82 6.20 12.11
CA GLN A 298 25.62 6.59 13.51
C GLN A 298 24.53 5.76 14.18
N CYS A 299 23.61 5.32 13.30
CA CYS A 299 22.51 4.53 13.89
C CYS A 299 22.94 3.06 14.04
N GLY A 300 24.18 2.71 13.60
CA GLY A 300 24.70 1.34 13.82
C GLY A 300 24.20 0.38 12.73
N ILE A 301 23.49 0.90 11.72
CA ILE A 301 22.91 0.02 10.69
C ILE A 301 24.03 -0.59 9.83
N LEU A 302 25.06 0.28 9.51
CA LEU A 302 26.16 -0.27 8.70
C LEU A 302 26.84 -1.44 9.43
N ARG A 303 27.07 -1.28 10.65
CA ARG A 303 27.69 -2.38 11.42
C ARG A 303 26.80 -3.64 11.38
N ARG A 304 25.58 -3.55 11.49
CA ARG A 304 24.68 -4.73 11.53
C ARG A 304 24.60 -5.40 10.15
N LEU A 305 24.53 -4.56 9.16
CA LEU A 305 24.52 -5.17 7.81
C LEU A 305 25.80 -5.99 7.58
N CYS A 306 26.88 -5.47 8.13
CA CYS A 306 28.13 -6.24 8.01
C CYS A 306 28.06 -7.55 8.80
N ILE A 307 27.51 -7.50 9.97
CA ILE A 307 27.38 -8.75 10.77
C ILE A 307 26.47 -9.74 10.02
N MET A 308 25.36 -9.21 9.34
CA MET A 308 24.43 -10.09 8.60
C MET A 308 25.17 -10.86 7.51
N LEU A 309 26.17 -10.21 6.96
CA LEU A 309 26.95 -10.89 5.89
C LEU A 309 27.71 -12.09 6.46
N MET A 310 27.85 -12.08 7.78
CA MET A 310 28.68 -13.16 8.38
C MET A 310 27.80 -14.29 8.93
N LEU A 311 26.56 -14.03 8.91
CA LEU A 311 25.69 -15.05 9.54
C LEU A 311 25.29 -16.08 8.48
N THR A 312 25.31 -17.43 8.82
CA THR A 312 24.99 -18.51 7.86
C THR A 312 23.46 -18.71 7.79
N THR A 313 22.74 -17.97 8.59
CA THR A 313 21.28 -18.24 8.69
C THR A 313 20.52 -17.29 7.74
N VAL A 314 21.22 -16.40 7.04
CA VAL A 314 20.53 -15.38 6.22
C VAL A 314 20.32 -15.97 4.81
N PRO A 315 19.11 -15.82 4.27
CA PRO A 315 18.82 -16.32 2.91
C PRO A 315 19.69 -15.62 1.86
N ASP A 316 19.95 -16.35 0.75
CA ASP A 316 20.90 -15.86 -0.29
C ASP A 316 20.36 -14.58 -0.94
N ASP A 317 19.03 -14.54 -1.20
CA ASP A 317 18.49 -13.32 -1.85
C ASP A 317 18.69 -12.08 -0.96
N ILE A 318 18.62 -12.15 0.34
CA ILE A 318 18.81 -10.99 1.25
C ILE A 318 20.29 -10.66 1.32
N LEU A 319 21.10 -11.70 1.28
CA LEU A 319 22.55 -11.43 1.34
C LEU A 319 23.00 -10.60 0.14
N SER A 320 22.53 -11.02 -1.03
CA SER A 320 22.91 -10.24 -2.23
C SER A 320 22.47 -8.78 -2.10
N GLU A 321 21.29 -8.59 -1.65
CA GLU A 321 20.80 -7.19 -1.51
C GLU A 321 21.56 -6.44 -0.40
N THR A 322 21.88 -7.13 0.60
CA THR A 322 22.65 -6.48 1.69
C THR A 322 24.01 -6.01 1.17
N ILE A 323 24.59 -6.86 0.38
CA ILE A 323 25.90 -6.48 -0.18
C ILE A 323 25.75 -5.21 -1.02
N ASN A 324 24.72 -5.22 -1.84
CA ASN A 324 24.49 -4.02 -2.65
C ASN A 324 24.22 -2.78 -1.79
N THR A 325 23.50 -2.99 -0.75
CA THR A 325 23.18 -1.83 0.12
C THR A 325 24.44 -1.31 0.81
N ILE A 326 25.32 -2.25 1.29
CA ILE A 326 26.57 -1.79 1.93
C ILE A 326 27.42 -1.05 0.90
N ALA A 327 27.39 -1.58 -0.30
CA ALA A 327 28.19 -0.90 -1.34
C ALA A 327 27.70 0.53 -1.56
N ASP A 328 26.40 0.72 -1.58
CA ASP A 328 25.84 2.07 -1.78
C ASP A 328 26.13 2.98 -0.59
N ILE A 329 26.20 2.37 0.63
CA ILE A 329 26.40 3.21 1.83
C ILE A 329 27.87 3.68 1.88
N VAL A 330 28.80 2.89 1.39
CA VAL A 330 30.22 3.27 1.58
C VAL A 330 30.72 3.99 0.32
N ARG A 331 29.92 3.99 -0.63
CA ARG A 331 30.39 4.58 -1.90
C ARG A 331 30.75 6.06 -1.70
N GLY A 332 32.07 6.38 -1.96
CA GLY A 332 32.51 7.79 -1.99
C GLY A 332 32.62 8.40 -0.59
N ASN A 333 32.34 7.53 0.51
CA ASN A 333 32.49 8.03 1.90
C ASN A 333 33.67 7.31 2.58
N ILE A 334 34.76 8.15 2.83
CA ILE A 334 36.04 7.55 3.29
C ILE A 334 35.86 7.00 4.72
N GLU A 335 35.12 7.68 5.50
CA GLU A 335 34.91 7.20 6.90
C GLU A 335 34.20 5.84 6.91
N ASN A 336 33.16 5.76 6.14
CA ASN A 336 32.44 4.47 6.14
C ASN A 336 33.30 3.36 5.52
N GLN A 337 34.13 3.75 4.52
CA GLN A 337 35.02 2.74 3.91
C GLN A 337 36.05 2.23 4.92
N GLN A 338 36.58 3.18 5.69
CA GLN A 338 37.53 2.76 6.73
C GLN A 338 36.85 1.87 7.77
N PHE A 339 35.64 2.20 8.13
CA PHE A 339 34.90 1.36 9.10
C PHE A 339 34.69 -0.05 8.54
N LEU A 340 34.29 -0.11 7.30
CA LEU A 340 34.08 -1.45 6.72
C LEU A 340 35.40 -2.23 6.70
N GLY A 341 36.52 -1.53 6.32
CA GLY A 341 37.85 -2.20 6.32
C GLY A 341 38.20 -2.76 7.71
N SER A 342 37.92 -2.01 8.73
CA SER A 342 38.21 -2.45 10.10
C SER A 342 37.39 -3.68 10.49
N ILE A 343 36.22 -3.80 10.10
CA ILE A 343 35.35 -4.93 10.49
C ILE A 343 35.72 -6.18 9.68
N MET A 344 36.10 -5.92 8.42
CA MET A 344 36.46 -7.08 7.57
C MET A 344 37.85 -7.60 7.95
N ASP A 345 38.75 -6.76 8.43
CA ASP A 345 40.09 -7.17 8.91
C ASP A 345 39.99 -8.00 10.20
N ILE A 346 38.95 -7.92 11.00
CA ILE A 346 38.76 -8.66 12.27
C ILE A 346 38.14 -10.04 11.95
N THR A 347 37.83 -10.45 10.79
CA THR A 347 37.02 -11.67 10.58
C THR A 347 37.70 -12.54 9.53
N ALA A 348 39.07 -12.52 9.25
CA ALA A 348 39.97 -13.30 8.38
C ALA A 348 39.63 -14.80 8.45
N GLU A 349 38.38 -15.30 8.99
CA GLU A 349 38.13 -16.74 8.86
C GLU A 349 36.80 -16.99 8.15
N VAL A 350 36.20 -16.03 7.21
CA VAL A 350 35.01 -16.49 6.46
C VAL A 350 35.03 -15.81 5.09
N GLN A 351 36.09 -15.79 4.36
CA GLN A 351 36.42 -14.89 3.23
C GLN A 351 36.56 -15.71 1.94
N GLN A 352 35.54 -16.28 1.39
CA GLN A 352 35.94 -16.45 -0.05
C GLN A 352 34.75 -16.11 -0.95
N LEU A 353 33.61 -15.52 -0.48
CA LEU A 353 32.56 -15.18 -1.48
C LEU A 353 32.13 -13.72 -1.30
N VAL A 354 32.50 -12.95 -0.15
CA VAL A 354 32.14 -11.54 0.15
C VAL A 354 33.27 -10.63 -0.34
N LYS A 355 34.42 -11.21 -0.67
CA LYS A 355 35.60 -10.44 -1.12
C LYS A 355 35.55 -10.21 -2.64
N LEU A 356 34.68 -10.95 -3.41
CA LEU A 356 34.77 -10.72 -4.87
C LEU A 356 33.69 -9.74 -5.33
N GLU A 357 32.61 -9.47 -4.49
CA GLU A 357 31.58 -8.51 -4.98
C GLU A 357 31.76 -7.15 -4.29
N ILE A 358 32.40 -7.11 -3.03
CA ILE A 358 32.71 -5.84 -2.33
C ILE A 358 34.05 -5.29 -2.82
N PHE A 359 34.92 -6.21 -3.32
CA PHE A 359 36.20 -5.82 -3.95
C PHE A 359 35.96 -5.10 -5.27
N TRP A 360 34.85 -5.27 -5.97
CA TRP A 360 34.62 -4.52 -7.22
C TRP A 360 34.02 -3.14 -6.91
N VAL A 361 33.44 -2.88 -5.68
CA VAL A 361 32.88 -1.56 -5.30
C VAL A 361 33.98 -0.71 -4.66
N TYR A 362 35.06 -1.32 -4.09
CA TYR A 362 36.21 -0.58 -3.51
C TYR A 362 37.08 0.00 -4.62
N TYR A 363 36.87 -0.43 -5.96
CA TYR A 363 37.90 -0.02 -6.97
C TYR A 363 37.19 0.50 -8.21
N ILE A 364 35.88 0.83 -8.15
CA ILE A 364 35.44 1.53 -9.39
C ILE A 364 34.95 2.93 -8.98
N ASP A 365 35.79 3.96 -9.01
CA ASP A 365 35.95 5.39 -9.27
C ASP A 365 34.73 6.18 -8.74
#